data_AF-A0A5C7X2L4-F1
#
_entry.id   AF-A0A5C7X2L4-F1
#
_cell.length_a   1.000
_cell.length_b   1.000
_cell.length_c   1.000
_cell.angle_alpha   90.00
_cell.angle_beta   90.00
_cell.angle_gamma   90.00
#
_symmetry.space_group_name_H-M   'P 1'
#
loop_
_entity.id
_entity.type
_entity.pdbx_description
1 polymer ?
#
loop_
_entity_poly.entity_id
_entity_poly.type
_entity_poly.pdbx_seq_one_letter_code
_entity_poly.pdbx_strand_id
1 'polypeptide(L)'
;MNSSAINDYAAAIREAILAHEADIECLDREIGDGDHYINMKRGCEAIAGLGDELSTLSSADALNKIGIKLLSTIGGASGPLFASFFMSMSKSLKVNDASSDTFSRLHIALAFETGVQAIMQRGKAQAGEKTMLDVLIPVATAFKQLAEQGQSSKDIATTLKTVASTGLESTRNMLATKGRASGLGERAIGHLDAGAKSCEVMIHTVCDLVLAGQ
;
A
#
# COMPACT_ATOMS: atom_id res chain seq x y z
N MET A 1 0.50 -0.65 -17.12
CA MET A 1 -0.44 -1.23 -16.14
C MET A 1 -1.81 -1.13 -16.77
N ASN A 2 -2.45 -2.27 -17.04
CA ASN A 2 -3.84 -2.36 -17.49
C ASN A 2 -4.68 -3.01 -16.37
N SER A 3 -5.99 -3.13 -16.56
CA SER A 3 -6.90 -3.73 -15.57
C SER A 3 -6.58 -5.19 -15.24
N SER A 4 -6.11 -5.98 -16.21
CA SER A 4 -5.65 -7.36 -15.97
C SER A 4 -4.49 -7.40 -14.97
N ALA A 5 -3.48 -6.55 -15.16
CA ALA A 5 -2.35 -6.47 -14.24
C ALA A 5 -2.79 -6.06 -12.82
N ILE A 6 -3.80 -5.18 -12.68
CA ILE A 6 -4.36 -4.82 -11.38
C ILE A 6 -4.99 -6.04 -10.69
N ASN A 7 -5.68 -6.89 -11.44
CA ASN A 7 -6.25 -8.14 -10.91
C ASN A 7 -5.16 -9.12 -10.48
N ASP A 8 -4.12 -9.29 -11.30
CA ASP A 8 -3.01 -10.18 -10.98
C ASP A 8 -2.28 -9.71 -9.71
N TYR A 9 -2.03 -8.39 -9.59
CA TYR A 9 -1.46 -7.79 -8.40
C TYR A 9 -2.37 -7.96 -7.18
N ALA A 10 -3.68 -7.74 -7.32
CA ALA A 10 -4.62 -7.89 -6.21
C ALA A 10 -4.70 -9.35 -5.73
N ALA A 11 -4.71 -10.31 -6.65
CA ALA A 11 -4.70 -11.73 -6.32
C ALA A 11 -3.40 -12.13 -5.61
N ALA A 12 -2.24 -11.73 -6.14
CA ALA A 12 -0.96 -12.02 -5.52
C ALA A 12 -0.81 -11.36 -4.14
N ILE A 13 -1.25 -10.11 -3.99
CA ILE A 13 -1.27 -9.41 -2.70
C ILE A 13 -2.14 -10.17 -1.68
N ARG A 14 -3.31 -10.66 -2.10
CA ARG A 14 -4.16 -11.48 -1.22
C ARG A 14 -3.39 -12.70 -0.73
N GLU A 15 -2.81 -13.48 -1.62
CA GLU A 15 -2.05 -14.68 -1.24
C GLU A 15 -0.87 -14.34 -0.32
N ALA A 16 -0.14 -13.26 -0.61
CA ALA A 16 0.97 -12.83 0.21
C ALA A 16 0.54 -12.39 1.62
N ILE A 17 -0.56 -11.63 1.75
CA ILE A 17 -1.09 -11.23 3.06
C ILE A 17 -1.54 -12.44 3.86
N LEU A 18 -2.25 -13.40 3.24
CA LEU A 18 -2.66 -14.64 3.89
C LEU A 18 -1.47 -15.48 4.36
N ALA A 19 -0.40 -15.54 3.55
CA ALA A 19 0.81 -16.27 3.91
C ALA A 19 1.60 -15.63 5.08
N HIS A 20 1.41 -14.33 5.35
CA HIS A 20 2.06 -13.59 6.44
C HIS A 20 1.13 -13.37 7.65
N GLU A 21 0.08 -14.19 7.82
CA GLU A 21 -0.88 -14.11 8.94
C GLU A 21 -0.18 -14.03 10.29
N ALA A 22 0.68 -15.02 10.60
CA ALA A 22 1.32 -15.13 11.89
C ALA A 22 2.18 -13.89 12.22
N ASP A 23 2.92 -13.38 11.22
CA ASP A 23 3.79 -12.22 11.40
C ASP A 23 2.98 -10.94 11.65
N ILE A 24 1.97 -10.68 10.83
CA ILE A 24 1.17 -9.45 10.92
C ILE A 24 0.33 -9.44 12.20
N GLU A 25 -0.32 -10.58 12.52
CA GLU A 25 -1.17 -10.69 13.71
C GLU A 25 -0.34 -10.63 15.01
N CYS A 26 0.86 -11.20 15.02
CA CYS A 26 1.76 -11.10 16.17
C CYS A 26 2.10 -9.63 16.48
N LEU A 27 2.54 -8.87 15.47
CA LEU A 27 2.92 -7.46 15.64
C LEU A 27 1.77 -6.60 16.18
N ASP A 28 0.56 -6.77 15.64
CA ASP A 28 -0.59 -5.99 16.10
C ASP A 28 -1.09 -6.40 17.48
N ARG A 29 -0.86 -7.64 17.93
CA ARG A 29 -1.14 -8.04 19.31
C ARG A 29 -0.16 -7.44 20.31
N GLU A 30 1.08 -7.18 19.92
CA GLU A 30 2.09 -6.60 20.81
C GLU A 30 1.82 -5.13 21.12
N ILE A 31 1.40 -4.36 20.09
CA ILE A 31 1.26 -2.90 20.21
C ILE A 31 -0.09 -2.32 19.73
N GLY A 32 -1.08 -3.17 19.46
CA GLY A 32 -2.41 -2.78 18.97
C GLY A 32 -3.54 -3.55 19.66
N ASP A 33 -4.65 -3.77 18.96
CA ASP A 33 -5.79 -4.57 19.42
C ASP A 33 -5.88 -5.95 18.76
N GLY A 34 -4.92 -6.31 17.92
CA GLY A 34 -4.81 -7.63 17.28
C GLY A 34 -5.83 -7.86 16.18
N ASP A 35 -6.44 -6.81 15.61
CA ASP A 35 -7.47 -6.93 14.57
C ASP A 35 -6.95 -6.59 13.15
N HIS A 36 -5.72 -6.08 13.04
CA HIS A 36 -5.20 -5.55 11.78
C HIS A 36 -5.12 -6.62 10.68
N TYR A 37 -4.62 -7.82 10.98
CA TYR A 37 -4.59 -8.91 10.00
C TYR A 37 -5.98 -9.27 9.48
N ILE A 38 -6.98 -9.39 10.38
CA ILE A 38 -8.36 -9.73 10.02
C ILE A 38 -8.94 -8.65 9.08
N ASN A 39 -8.65 -7.38 9.38
CA ASN A 39 -9.06 -6.24 8.56
C ASN A 39 -8.38 -6.26 7.17
N MET A 40 -7.09 -6.58 7.10
CA MET A 40 -6.35 -6.73 5.83
C MET A 40 -6.87 -7.90 5.00
N LYS A 41 -7.03 -9.08 5.61
CA LYS A 41 -7.60 -10.27 4.97
C LYS A 41 -8.96 -9.97 4.34
N ARG A 42 -9.87 -9.39 5.11
CA ARG A 42 -11.22 -9.02 4.63
C ARG A 42 -11.15 -8.06 3.45
N GLY A 43 -10.23 -7.08 3.49
CA GLY A 43 -9.99 -6.15 2.40
C GLY A 43 -9.50 -6.83 1.12
N CYS A 44 -8.48 -7.68 1.23
CA CYS A 44 -7.91 -8.41 0.10
C CYS A 44 -8.92 -9.39 -0.53
N GLU A 45 -9.68 -10.13 0.28
CA GLU A 45 -10.76 -11.01 -0.19
C GLU A 45 -11.84 -10.21 -0.93
N ALA A 46 -12.21 -9.04 -0.39
CA ALA A 46 -13.20 -8.17 -1.00
C ALA A 46 -12.76 -7.60 -2.35
N ILE A 47 -11.48 -7.28 -2.52
CA ILE A 47 -10.92 -6.86 -3.81
C ILE A 47 -10.89 -8.02 -4.78
N ALA A 48 -10.42 -9.19 -4.36
CA ALA A 48 -10.32 -10.35 -5.24
C ALA A 48 -11.70 -10.80 -5.78
N GLY A 49 -12.76 -10.61 -4.99
CA GLY A 49 -14.14 -10.82 -5.44
C GLY A 49 -14.63 -9.84 -6.52
N LEU A 50 -13.87 -8.78 -6.84
CA LEU A 50 -14.20 -7.84 -7.92
C LEU A 50 -13.56 -8.21 -9.26
N GLY A 51 -12.77 -9.29 -9.36
CA GLY A 51 -11.90 -9.56 -10.51
C GLY A 51 -12.59 -9.46 -11.89
N ASP A 52 -13.76 -10.07 -12.04
CA ASP A 52 -14.54 -10.02 -13.28
C ASP A 52 -14.98 -8.59 -13.63
N GLU A 53 -15.43 -7.82 -12.63
CA GLU A 53 -15.84 -6.44 -12.82
C GLU A 53 -14.64 -5.55 -13.18
N LEU A 54 -13.54 -5.67 -12.43
CA LEU A 54 -12.32 -4.87 -12.66
C LEU A 54 -11.75 -5.10 -14.06
N SER A 55 -11.84 -6.33 -14.60
CA SER A 55 -11.35 -6.67 -15.94
C SER A 55 -12.04 -5.88 -17.06
N THR A 56 -13.25 -5.36 -16.81
CA THR A 56 -14.03 -4.59 -17.79
C THR A 56 -13.79 -3.08 -17.72
N LEU A 57 -13.06 -2.61 -16.71
CA LEU A 57 -12.86 -1.19 -16.43
C LEU A 57 -11.52 -0.69 -16.96
N SER A 58 -11.40 0.63 -17.13
CA SER A 58 -10.11 1.29 -17.27
C SER A 58 -9.28 1.12 -15.99
N SER A 59 -7.95 1.22 -16.08
CA SER A 59 -7.09 1.11 -14.89
C SER A 59 -7.47 2.13 -13.79
N ALA A 60 -7.82 3.36 -14.19
CA ALA A 60 -8.23 4.38 -13.25
C ALA A 60 -9.60 4.07 -12.61
N ASP A 61 -10.56 3.56 -13.36
CA ASP A 61 -11.87 3.17 -12.81
C ASP A 61 -11.77 1.92 -11.92
N ALA A 62 -10.90 0.98 -12.26
CA ALA A 62 -10.59 -0.18 -11.43
C ALA A 62 -10.03 0.25 -10.06
N LEU A 63 -9.06 1.17 -10.03
CA LEU A 63 -8.54 1.73 -8.77
C LEU A 63 -9.62 2.46 -7.97
N ASN A 64 -10.51 3.22 -8.63
CA ASN A 64 -11.62 3.88 -7.94
C ASN A 64 -12.58 2.87 -7.31
N LYS A 65 -12.93 1.82 -8.07
CA LYS A 65 -13.82 0.74 -7.61
C LYS A 65 -13.24 0.02 -6.41
N ILE A 66 -11.94 -0.30 -6.43
CA ILE A 66 -11.21 -0.84 -5.28
C ILE A 66 -11.34 0.09 -4.08
N GLY A 67 -11.06 1.38 -4.23
CA GLY A 67 -11.15 2.35 -3.14
C GLY A 67 -12.54 2.42 -2.49
N ILE A 68 -13.61 2.47 -3.31
CA ILE A 68 -15.01 2.46 -2.84
C ILE A 68 -15.32 1.16 -2.10
N LYS A 69 -14.87 0.02 -2.61
CA LYS A 69 -15.09 -1.28 -1.97
C LYS A 69 -14.42 -1.33 -0.60
N LEU A 70 -13.17 -0.89 -0.49
CA LEU A 70 -12.43 -0.90 0.76
C LEU A 70 -13.06 0.00 1.82
N LEU A 71 -13.59 1.17 1.43
CA LEU A 71 -14.24 2.11 2.33
C LEU A 71 -15.43 1.50 3.09
N SER A 72 -16.11 0.54 2.47
CA SER A 72 -17.30 -0.13 3.03
C SER A 72 -17.01 -1.49 3.65
N THR A 73 -15.78 -2.01 3.50
CA THR A 73 -15.46 -3.41 3.85
C THR A 73 -14.43 -3.53 4.99
N ILE A 74 -13.37 -2.73 4.96
CA ILE A 74 -12.31 -2.78 5.97
C ILE A 74 -12.75 -1.94 7.18
N GLY A 75 -12.72 -2.54 8.37
CA GLY A 75 -12.96 -1.85 9.63
C GLY A 75 -11.71 -1.13 10.14
N GLY A 76 -11.84 -0.41 11.25
CA GLY A 76 -10.71 0.25 11.90
C GLY A 76 -10.11 1.42 11.10
N ALA A 77 -8.86 1.77 11.41
CA ALA A 77 -8.19 2.92 10.82
C ALA A 77 -7.75 2.69 9.37
N SER A 78 -7.40 1.45 9.00
CA SER A 78 -6.80 1.12 7.70
C SER A 78 -7.79 1.27 6.53
N GLY A 79 -9.09 0.99 6.73
CA GLY A 79 -10.09 1.05 5.67
C GLY A 79 -10.21 2.42 4.99
N PRO A 80 -10.51 3.50 5.73
CA PRO A 80 -10.56 4.85 5.18
C PRO A 80 -9.23 5.33 4.59
N LEU A 81 -8.10 4.84 5.08
CA LEU A 81 -6.76 5.19 4.58
C LEU A 81 -6.52 4.57 3.19
N PHE A 82 -6.69 3.25 3.06
CA PHE A 82 -6.54 2.58 1.76
C PHE A 82 -7.60 3.02 0.75
N ALA A 83 -8.83 3.27 1.18
CA ALA A 83 -9.84 3.86 0.31
C ALA A 83 -9.38 5.21 -0.27
N SER A 84 -8.89 6.11 0.60
CA SER A 84 -8.37 7.42 0.18
C SER A 84 -7.19 7.29 -0.77
N PHE A 85 -6.28 6.33 -0.52
CA PHE A 85 -5.15 6.01 -1.38
C PHE A 85 -5.58 5.66 -2.82
N PHE A 86 -6.40 4.60 -2.97
CA PHE A 86 -6.78 4.11 -4.30
C PHE A 86 -7.66 5.09 -5.08
N MET A 87 -8.59 5.78 -4.42
CA MET A 87 -9.41 6.81 -5.06
C MET A 87 -8.57 8.00 -5.54
N SER A 88 -7.51 8.36 -4.81
CA SER A 88 -6.64 9.48 -5.20
C SER A 88 -5.67 9.10 -6.31
N MET A 89 -5.17 7.86 -6.33
CA MET A 89 -4.45 7.31 -7.48
C MET A 89 -5.32 7.37 -8.74
N SER A 90 -6.57 6.89 -8.67
CA SER A 90 -7.51 6.94 -9.78
C SER A 90 -7.69 8.36 -10.32
N LYS A 91 -7.95 9.34 -9.44
CA LYS A 91 -8.08 10.74 -9.83
C LYS A 91 -6.81 11.28 -10.51
N SER A 92 -5.63 10.93 -10.00
CA SER A 92 -4.35 11.35 -10.57
C SER A 92 -4.13 10.81 -11.98
N LEU A 93 -4.47 9.54 -12.23
CA LEU A 93 -4.38 8.94 -13.57
C LEU A 93 -5.36 9.58 -14.56
N LYS A 94 -6.60 9.87 -14.15
CA LYS A 94 -7.61 10.51 -15.02
C LYS A 94 -7.22 11.92 -15.47
N VAL A 95 -6.50 12.68 -14.63
CA VAL A 95 -6.04 14.04 -14.97
C VAL A 95 -4.92 14.01 -16.02
N ASN A 96 -4.06 12.99 -15.98
CA ASN A 96 -2.85 12.96 -16.79
C ASN A 96 -2.99 12.22 -18.13
N ASP A 97 -4.04 11.42 -18.33
CA ASP A 97 -4.45 10.93 -19.65
C ASP A 97 -5.86 10.29 -19.56
N ALA A 98 -6.91 11.05 -19.87
CA ALA A 98 -8.29 10.53 -19.81
C ALA A 98 -8.64 9.56 -20.95
N SER A 99 -7.73 9.37 -21.93
CA SER A 99 -8.00 8.70 -23.21
C SER A 99 -7.13 7.45 -23.47
N SER A 100 -6.03 7.27 -22.74
CA SER A 100 -5.13 6.13 -22.89
C SER A 100 -5.10 5.26 -21.63
N ASP A 101 -5.31 3.96 -21.78
CA ASP A 101 -5.07 2.98 -20.70
C ASP A 101 -3.58 2.58 -20.60
N THR A 102 -2.69 3.30 -21.31
CA THR A 102 -1.24 3.08 -21.27
C THR A 102 -0.56 4.19 -20.49
N PHE A 103 -0.26 3.93 -19.22
CA PHE A 103 0.48 4.85 -18.36
C PHE A 103 1.99 4.58 -18.38
N SER A 104 2.78 5.65 -18.49
CA SER A 104 4.23 5.58 -18.26
C SER A 104 4.54 5.25 -16.80
N ARG A 105 5.77 4.79 -16.51
CA ARG A 105 6.22 4.57 -15.13
C ARG A 105 6.11 5.83 -14.29
N LEU A 106 6.38 7.00 -14.88
CA LEU A 106 6.25 8.28 -14.21
C LEU A 106 4.79 8.60 -13.85
N HIS A 107 3.83 8.34 -14.74
CA HIS A 107 2.41 8.51 -14.42
C HIS A 107 1.97 7.62 -13.25
N ILE A 108 2.43 6.37 -13.21
CA ILE A 108 2.12 5.44 -12.11
C ILE A 108 2.79 5.91 -10.80
N ALA A 109 4.04 6.36 -10.85
CA ALA A 109 4.76 6.86 -9.68
C ALA A 109 4.12 8.12 -9.09
N LEU A 110 3.69 9.07 -9.94
CA LEU A 110 2.97 10.27 -9.50
C LEU A 110 1.59 9.93 -8.93
N ALA A 111 0.88 8.95 -9.50
CA ALA A 111 -0.37 8.47 -8.94
C ALA A 111 -0.15 7.84 -7.55
N PHE A 112 0.86 6.98 -7.40
CA PHE A 112 1.24 6.39 -6.12
C PHE A 112 1.58 7.47 -5.07
N GLU A 113 2.42 8.45 -5.42
CA GLU A 113 2.72 9.61 -4.57
C GLU A 113 1.44 10.33 -4.13
N THR A 114 0.52 10.58 -5.08
CA THR A 114 -0.79 11.21 -4.78
C THR A 114 -1.62 10.38 -3.80
N GLY A 115 -1.61 9.05 -3.95
CA GLY A 115 -2.25 8.12 -3.02
C GLY A 115 -1.67 8.22 -1.62
N VAL A 116 -0.34 8.24 -1.49
CA VAL A 116 0.35 8.36 -0.18
C VAL A 116 0.02 9.69 0.48
N GLN A 117 0.00 10.80 -0.28
CA GLN A 117 -0.42 12.10 0.24
C GLN A 117 -1.86 12.08 0.77
N ALA A 118 -2.76 11.32 0.15
CA ALA A 118 -4.13 11.16 0.63
C ALA A 118 -4.20 10.39 1.96
N ILE A 119 -3.34 9.39 2.18
CA ILE A 119 -3.20 8.71 3.48
C ILE A 119 -2.71 9.71 4.53
N MET A 120 -1.68 10.49 4.24
CA MET A 120 -1.14 11.51 5.15
C MET A 120 -2.23 12.51 5.57
N GLN A 121 -2.99 13.03 4.61
CA GLN A 121 -4.09 13.98 4.87
C GLN A 121 -5.22 13.35 5.69
N ARG A 122 -5.62 12.12 5.36
CA ARG A 122 -6.69 11.41 6.07
C ARG A 122 -6.30 11.04 7.50
N GLY A 123 -5.11 10.49 7.67
CA GLY A 123 -4.57 10.04 8.96
C GLY A 123 -3.99 11.17 9.82
N LYS A 124 -3.80 12.37 9.22
CA LYS A 124 -3.07 13.49 9.83
C LYS A 124 -1.73 13.02 10.39
N ALA A 125 -1.01 12.25 9.59
CA ALA A 125 0.22 11.57 9.99
C ALA A 125 1.34 11.81 8.97
N GLN A 126 2.58 11.70 9.44
CA GLN A 126 3.82 11.90 8.69
C GLN A 126 4.83 10.77 8.97
N ALA A 127 5.97 10.80 8.28
CA ALA A 127 7.09 9.91 8.59
C ALA A 127 7.63 10.17 10.01
N GLY A 128 8.11 9.11 10.66
CA GLY A 128 8.60 9.10 12.04
C GLY A 128 7.51 8.87 13.10
N GLU A 129 6.27 8.59 12.71
CA GLU A 129 5.13 8.45 13.63
C GLU A 129 4.73 7.00 13.91
N LYS A 130 5.53 6.04 13.43
CA LYS A 130 5.35 4.58 13.58
C LYS A 130 4.03 4.11 12.96
N THR A 131 3.91 4.29 11.65
CA THR A 131 2.74 3.87 10.86
C THR A 131 3.14 3.32 9.50
N MET A 132 2.17 2.87 8.71
CA MET A 132 2.36 2.53 7.29
C MET A 132 3.09 3.61 6.46
N LEU A 133 3.02 4.88 6.87
CA LEU A 133 3.68 5.98 6.15
C LEU A 133 5.21 5.91 6.22
N ASP A 134 5.77 5.24 7.23
CA ASP A 134 7.22 5.01 7.35
C ASP A 134 7.76 4.08 6.26
N VAL A 135 6.88 3.30 5.63
CA VAL A 135 7.17 2.53 4.42
C VAL A 135 6.75 3.30 3.17
N LEU A 136 5.52 3.81 3.15
CA LEU A 136 4.92 4.36 1.93
C LEU A 136 5.55 5.67 1.47
N ILE A 137 5.96 6.57 2.38
CA ILE A 137 6.57 7.85 2.00
C ILE A 137 7.94 7.61 1.33
N PRO A 138 8.90 6.88 1.94
CA PRO A 138 10.17 6.58 1.28
C PRO A 138 10.00 5.88 -0.07
N VAL A 139 9.06 4.94 -0.17
CA VAL A 139 8.77 4.21 -1.41
C VAL A 139 8.23 5.15 -2.49
N ALA A 140 7.31 6.05 -2.16
CA ALA A 140 6.79 7.04 -3.11
C ALA A 140 7.90 7.97 -3.63
N THR A 141 8.75 8.47 -2.72
CA THR A 141 9.88 9.33 -3.09
C THR A 141 10.86 8.61 -4.01
N ALA A 142 11.28 7.40 -3.65
CA ALA A 142 12.20 6.60 -4.47
C ALA A 142 11.60 6.25 -5.83
N PHE A 143 10.32 5.84 -5.87
CA PHE A 143 9.67 5.44 -7.11
C PHE A 143 9.61 6.60 -8.10
N LYS A 144 9.17 7.78 -7.64
CA LYS A 144 9.13 8.99 -8.46
C LYS A 144 10.51 9.36 -8.99
N GLN A 145 11.51 9.44 -8.12
CA GLN A 145 12.87 9.82 -8.51
C GLN A 145 13.46 8.87 -9.56
N LEU A 146 13.31 7.56 -9.39
CA LEU A 146 13.81 6.57 -10.34
C LEU A 146 13.04 6.59 -11.66
N ALA A 147 11.73 6.85 -11.62
CA ALA A 147 10.91 7.00 -12.81
C ALA A 147 11.28 8.26 -13.61
N GLU A 148 11.55 9.39 -12.94
CA GLU A 148 12.05 10.63 -13.55
C GLU A 148 13.42 10.44 -14.21
N GLN A 149 14.28 9.62 -13.59
CA GLN A 149 15.58 9.24 -14.15
C GLN A 149 15.49 8.23 -15.31
N GLY A 150 14.30 7.76 -15.66
CA GLY A 150 14.09 6.81 -16.75
C GLY A 150 14.59 5.39 -16.46
N GLN A 151 14.80 5.03 -15.18
CA GLN A 151 15.27 3.71 -14.79
C GLN A 151 14.35 2.58 -15.28
N SER A 152 14.91 1.38 -15.45
CA SER A 152 14.15 0.21 -15.88
C SER A 152 13.17 -0.24 -14.80
N SER A 153 12.09 -0.93 -15.19
CA SER A 153 11.13 -1.47 -14.21
C SER A 153 11.78 -2.41 -13.19
N LYS A 154 12.81 -3.16 -13.60
CA LYS A 154 13.52 -4.11 -12.74
C LYS A 154 14.41 -3.39 -11.70
N ASP A 155 15.10 -2.34 -12.12
CA ASP A 155 15.93 -1.54 -11.20
C ASP A 155 15.06 -0.80 -10.18
N ILE A 156 13.92 -0.26 -10.65
CA ILE A 156 12.91 0.34 -9.78
C ILE A 156 12.43 -0.71 -8.77
N ALA A 157 11.92 -1.86 -9.22
CA ALA A 157 11.37 -2.90 -8.35
C ALA A 157 12.39 -3.36 -7.29
N THR A 158 13.64 -3.61 -7.69
CA THR A 158 14.72 -4.00 -6.77
C THR A 158 14.97 -2.94 -5.69
N THR A 159 15.00 -1.67 -6.09
CA THR A 159 15.23 -0.56 -5.17
C THR A 159 14.05 -0.38 -4.22
N LEU A 160 12.81 -0.44 -4.72
CA LEU A 160 11.60 -0.28 -3.91
C LEU A 160 11.45 -1.36 -2.84
N LYS A 161 11.85 -2.61 -3.13
CA LYS A 161 11.90 -3.67 -2.10
C LYS A 161 12.83 -3.30 -0.95
N THR A 162 14.04 -2.83 -1.26
CA THR A 162 15.03 -2.43 -0.26
C THR A 162 14.54 -1.25 0.58
N VAL A 163 13.94 -0.25 -0.08
CA VAL A 163 13.37 0.93 0.59
C VAL A 163 12.20 0.53 1.51
N ALA A 164 11.33 -0.37 1.06
CA ALA A 164 10.20 -0.84 1.86
C ALA A 164 10.65 -1.59 3.11
N SER A 165 11.61 -2.51 3.00
CA SER A 165 12.14 -3.24 4.17
C SER A 165 12.89 -2.32 5.13
N THR A 166 13.63 -1.34 4.61
CA THR A 166 14.29 -0.31 5.45
C THR A 166 13.25 0.54 6.20
N GLY A 167 12.18 0.95 5.51
CA GLY A 167 11.07 1.69 6.09
C GLY A 167 10.39 0.91 7.22
N LEU A 168 10.11 -0.38 7.00
CA LEU A 168 9.55 -1.25 8.03
C LEU A 168 10.46 -1.31 9.26
N GLU A 169 11.74 -1.64 9.08
CA GLU A 169 12.66 -1.78 10.22
C GLU A 169 12.88 -0.47 10.97
N SER A 170 12.78 0.68 10.29
CA SER A 170 12.85 1.99 10.95
C SER A 170 11.78 2.15 12.03
N THR A 171 10.61 1.51 11.87
CA THR A 171 9.51 1.58 12.85
C THR A 171 9.85 0.95 14.18
N ARG A 172 10.81 0.01 14.24
CA ARG A 172 11.12 -0.78 15.44
C ARG A 172 11.39 0.10 16.65
N ASN A 173 12.24 1.12 16.47
CA ASN A 173 12.71 1.98 17.56
C ASN A 173 11.97 3.33 17.62
N MET A 174 10.90 3.51 16.85
CA MET A 174 10.10 4.74 16.88
C MET A 174 9.11 4.72 18.05
N LEU A 175 8.92 5.90 18.64
CA LEU A 175 7.78 6.17 19.51
C LEU A 175 6.53 6.35 18.66
N ALA A 176 5.47 5.58 18.94
CA ALA A 176 4.20 5.73 18.26
C ALA A 176 3.50 7.03 18.70
N THR A 177 3.13 7.89 17.75
CA THR A 177 2.33 9.10 18.01
C THR A 177 0.94 9.03 17.38
N LYS A 178 0.65 7.96 16.64
CA LYS A 178 -0.63 7.70 15.96
C LYS A 178 -1.13 6.28 16.24
N GLY A 179 -2.40 6.07 15.92
CA GLY A 179 -3.04 4.77 16.02
C GLY A 179 -3.19 4.28 17.45
N ARG A 180 -3.42 2.97 17.62
CA ARG A 180 -3.57 2.36 18.95
C ARG A 180 -2.25 2.26 19.71
N ALA A 181 -1.15 2.06 18.97
CA ALA A 181 0.19 1.98 19.54
C ALA A 181 0.61 3.23 20.33
N SER A 182 0.10 4.42 19.98
CA SER A 182 0.43 5.64 20.72
C SER A 182 -0.04 5.63 22.18
N GLY A 183 -1.06 4.83 22.51
CA GLY A 183 -1.54 4.67 23.89
C GLY A 183 -0.57 3.93 24.80
N LEU A 184 0.44 3.24 24.24
CA LEU A 184 1.42 2.45 24.99
C LEU A 184 2.69 3.24 25.35
N GLY A 185 2.89 4.43 24.76
CA GLY A 185 4.10 5.23 24.98
C GLY A 185 5.39 4.46 24.65
N GLU A 186 6.38 4.53 25.52
CA GLU A 186 7.68 3.87 25.34
C GLU A 186 7.59 2.34 25.20
N ARG A 187 6.51 1.72 25.68
CA ARG A 187 6.30 0.26 25.53
C ARG A 187 6.13 -0.17 24.07
N ALA A 188 5.83 0.75 23.16
CA ALA A 188 5.78 0.45 21.72
C ALA A 188 7.17 0.40 21.06
N ILE A 189 8.23 0.85 21.75
CA ILE A 189 9.61 0.80 21.25
C ILE A 189 10.12 -0.65 21.34
N GLY A 190 10.80 -1.12 20.29
CA GLY A 190 11.29 -2.49 20.13
C GLY A 190 10.42 -3.36 19.22
N HIS A 191 9.19 -2.93 18.96
CA HIS A 191 8.20 -3.66 18.14
C HIS A 191 8.05 -3.05 16.75
N LEU A 192 7.83 -3.84 15.70
CA LEU A 192 7.51 -3.31 14.37
C LEU A 192 6.05 -2.88 14.28
N ASP A 193 5.74 -1.91 13.42
CA ASP A 193 4.35 -1.56 13.11
C ASP A 193 3.69 -2.57 12.15
N ALA A 194 2.50 -3.04 12.51
CA ALA A 194 1.75 -4.00 11.69
C ALA A 194 1.26 -3.39 10.36
N GLY A 195 0.90 -2.10 10.36
CA GLY A 195 0.52 -1.37 9.15
C GLY A 195 1.69 -1.24 8.17
N ALA A 196 2.87 -0.87 8.66
CA ALA A 196 4.12 -0.86 7.92
C ALA A 196 4.46 -2.25 7.37
N LYS A 197 4.31 -3.32 8.19
CA LYS A 197 4.58 -4.69 7.72
C LYS A 197 3.67 -5.08 6.57
N SER A 198 2.37 -4.80 6.66
CA SER A 198 1.44 -5.07 5.56
C SER A 198 1.80 -4.31 4.29
N CYS A 199 2.20 -3.03 4.40
CA CYS A 199 2.64 -2.26 3.25
C CYS A 199 3.93 -2.81 2.63
N GLU A 200 4.88 -3.24 3.44
CA GLU A 200 6.12 -3.86 2.98
C GLU A 200 5.85 -5.15 2.20
N VAL A 201 4.99 -6.04 2.72
CA VAL A 201 4.55 -7.26 2.03
C VAL A 201 3.89 -6.94 0.69
N MET A 202 2.98 -5.97 0.65
CA MET A 202 2.29 -5.57 -0.60
C MET A 202 3.28 -5.02 -1.64
N ILE A 203 4.23 -4.18 -1.24
CA ILE A 203 5.23 -3.60 -2.15
C ILE A 203 6.16 -4.69 -2.69
N HIS A 204 6.63 -5.59 -1.82
CA HIS A 204 7.46 -6.72 -2.22
C HIS A 204 6.75 -7.58 -3.25
N THR A 205 5.49 -7.90 -3.00
CA THR A 205 4.68 -8.74 -3.89
C THR A 205 4.56 -8.13 -5.29
N VAL A 206 4.21 -6.84 -5.39
CA VAL A 206 4.12 -6.16 -6.70
C VAL A 206 5.49 -6.10 -7.37
N CYS A 207 6.55 -5.81 -6.63
CA CYS A 207 7.91 -5.75 -7.19
C CYS A 207 8.39 -7.12 -7.70
N ASP A 208 8.06 -8.21 -7.01
CA ASP A 208 8.44 -9.57 -7.42
C ASP A 208 7.78 -9.99 -8.73
N LEU A 209 6.52 -9.60 -8.94
CA LEU A 209 5.83 -9.83 -10.23
C LEU A 209 6.49 -9.04 -11.36
N VAL A 210 6.83 -7.77 -11.11
CA VAL A 210 7.56 -6.93 -12.08
C VAL A 210 8.92 -7.53 -12.42
N LEU A 211 9.63 -8.09 -11.43
CA LEU A 211 10.92 -8.75 -11.63
C LEU A 211 10.79 -10.05 -12.44
N ALA A 212 9.70 -10.79 -12.22
CA ALA A 212 9.33 -11.98 -12.99
C ALA A 212 8.87 -11.66 -14.42
N GLY A 213 8.67 -10.37 -14.75
CA GLY A 213 8.26 -9.92 -16.08
C GLY A 213 6.75 -10.00 -16.34
N GLN A 214 5.96 -10.03 -15.27
CA GLN A 214 4.50 -9.91 -15.32
C GLN A 214 4.06 -8.44 -15.28
#